data_AF-A0A383ET03-F1
#
_entry.id   AF-A0A383ET03-F1
#
_cell.length_a   1.000
_cell.length_b   1.000
_cell.length_c   1.000
_cell.angle_alpha   90.00
_cell.angle_beta   90.00
_cell.angle_gamma   90.00
#
_symmetry.space_group_name_H-M   'P 1'
#
loop_
_entity.id
_entity.type
_entity.pdbx_description
1 polymer ?
#
loop_
_entity_poly.entity_id
_entity_poly.type
_entity_poly.pdbx_seq_one_letter_code
_entity_poly.pdbx_strand_id
1 'polypeptide(L)'
;MCGIAGVIHRDGPSDLGTEITRMLQSMKHRGPDSTGYALYGPPDDLIVVRFMLAEPNEYGGFGVEERLERNRAEVESRLAKIGADVATIDSATGYAFRATIRYEGELKPLA
;
A
#
# COMPACT_ATOMS: atom_id res chain seq x y z
N MET A 1 4.97 -6.71 21.45
CA MET A 1 3.83 -7.52 21.93
C MET A 1 2.67 -7.32 20.97
N CYS A 2 2.29 -8.31 20.18
CA CYS A 2 1.35 -8.11 19.06
C CYS A 2 -0.13 -8.01 19.49
N GLY A 3 -0.94 -7.29 18.72
CA GLY A 3 -2.38 -7.09 18.96
C GLY A 3 -3.22 -7.26 17.71
N ILE A 4 -4.39 -7.86 17.86
CA ILE A 4 -5.41 -7.97 16.80
C ILE A 4 -6.65 -7.25 17.30
N ALA A 5 -7.22 -6.40 16.45
CA ALA A 5 -8.45 -5.67 16.72
C ALA A 5 -9.31 -5.67 15.44
N GLY A 6 -10.63 -5.69 15.58
CA GLY A 6 -11.57 -5.72 14.45
C GLY A 6 -12.88 -5.01 14.77
N VAL A 7 -13.54 -4.53 13.72
CA VAL A 7 -14.84 -3.84 13.78
C VAL A 7 -15.76 -4.44 12.74
N ILE A 8 -17.05 -4.60 13.08
CA ILE A 8 -18.09 -5.10 12.18
C ILE A 8 -19.26 -4.13 12.23
N HIS A 9 -19.56 -3.49 11.09
CA HIS A 9 -20.78 -2.72 10.90
C HIS A 9 -21.86 -3.64 10.33
N ARG A 10 -23.03 -3.67 10.97
CA ARG A 10 -24.16 -4.50 10.54
C ARG A 10 -25.09 -3.76 9.58
N ASP A 11 -25.03 -2.43 9.56
CA ASP A 11 -25.97 -1.57 8.85
C ASP A 11 -25.26 -0.68 7.84
N GLY A 12 -25.41 -1.00 6.56
CA GLY A 12 -24.96 -0.16 5.45
C GLY A 12 -23.43 0.00 5.33
N PRO A 13 -22.98 0.79 4.36
CA PRO A 13 -21.57 1.12 4.19
C PRO A 13 -21.06 2.01 5.33
N SER A 14 -19.83 1.79 5.76
CA SER A 14 -19.16 2.58 6.79
C SER A 14 -17.71 2.91 6.41
N ASP A 15 -17.12 3.88 7.10
CA ASP A 15 -15.73 4.29 6.90
C ASP A 15 -14.73 3.35 7.63
N LEU A 16 -14.75 2.07 7.24
CA LEU A 16 -13.90 1.02 7.82
C LEU A 16 -12.41 1.36 7.74
N GLY A 17 -11.98 2.04 6.68
CA GLY A 17 -10.58 2.42 6.48
C GLY A 17 -10.07 3.34 7.58
N THR A 18 -10.81 4.42 7.86
CA THR A 18 -10.45 5.36 8.94
C THR A 18 -10.50 4.70 10.31
N GLU A 19 -11.53 3.89 10.58
CA GLU A 19 -11.70 3.24 11.87
C GLU A 19 -10.58 2.24 12.17
N ILE A 20 -10.30 1.31 11.24
CA ILE A 20 -9.23 0.33 11.39
C ILE A 20 -7.87 1.04 11.51
N THR A 21 -7.63 2.11 10.74
CA THR A 21 -6.42 2.92 10.86
C THR A 21 -6.28 3.54 12.26
N ARG A 22 -7.34 4.13 12.81
CA ARG A 22 -7.32 4.71 14.17
C ARG A 22 -7.07 3.65 15.23
N MET A 23 -7.70 2.48 15.11
CA MET A 23 -7.49 1.34 16.01
C MET A 23 -6.02 0.89 15.99
N LEU A 24 -5.41 0.77 14.81
CA LEU A 24 -4.00 0.42 14.67
C LEU A 24 -3.06 1.48 15.26
N GLN A 25 -3.34 2.76 15.02
CA GLN A 25 -2.57 3.86 15.60
C GLN A 25 -2.58 3.84 17.14
N SER A 26 -3.71 3.44 17.76
CA SER A 26 -3.78 3.28 19.22
C SER A 26 -2.85 2.18 19.74
N MET A 27 -2.54 1.18 18.91
CA MET A 27 -1.69 0.04 19.26
C MET A 27 -0.21 0.26 18.98
N LYS A 28 0.20 1.39 18.39
CA LYS A 28 1.61 1.70 18.03
C LYS A 28 2.59 1.60 19.20
N HIS A 29 2.10 1.81 20.43
CA HIS A 29 2.91 1.73 21.65
C HIS A 29 3.37 0.30 21.99
N ARG A 30 2.86 -0.72 21.28
CA ARG A 30 3.11 -2.14 21.59
C ARG A 30 4.31 -2.75 20.87
N GLY A 31 5.00 -1.97 20.04
CA GLY A 31 6.26 -2.35 19.40
C GLY A 31 6.43 -1.72 18.02
N PRO A 32 7.67 -1.67 17.50
CA PRO A 32 7.98 -1.16 16.17
C PRO A 32 7.65 -2.16 15.04
N ASP A 33 6.88 -3.22 15.33
CA ASP A 33 6.56 -4.28 14.37
C ASP A 33 5.69 -3.77 13.21
N SER A 34 5.57 -4.57 12.15
CA SER A 34 4.72 -4.25 11.00
C SER A 34 3.22 -4.26 11.34
N THR A 35 2.44 -3.50 10.59
CA THR A 35 0.98 -3.44 10.72
C THR A 35 0.33 -3.57 9.35
N GLY A 36 -0.69 -4.42 9.22
CA GLY A 36 -1.47 -4.59 8.00
C GLY A 36 -2.95 -4.75 8.30
N TYR A 37 -3.80 -4.38 7.33
CA TYR A 37 -5.24 -4.59 7.39
C TYR A 37 -5.79 -4.88 5.99
N ALA A 38 -6.83 -5.70 5.93
CA ALA A 38 -7.58 -5.99 4.71
C ALA A 38 -8.92 -5.26 4.77
N LEU A 39 -9.23 -4.47 3.75
CA LEU A 39 -10.55 -3.87 3.55
C LEU A 39 -11.26 -4.65 2.46
N TYR A 40 -12.48 -5.11 2.74
CA TYR A 40 -13.32 -5.80 1.78
C TYR A 40 -14.45 -4.86 1.37
N GLY A 41 -14.62 -4.67 0.07
CA GLY A 41 -15.72 -3.91 -0.52
C GLY A 41 -16.34 -4.70 -1.67
N PRO A 42 -17.31 -4.11 -2.38
CA PRO A 42 -17.75 -4.63 -3.66
C PRO A 42 -16.53 -4.87 -4.58
N PRO A 43 -16.52 -5.95 -5.38
CA PRO A 43 -15.43 -6.20 -6.31
C PRO A 43 -15.31 -5.05 -7.31
N ASP A 44 -14.08 -4.61 -7.55
CA ASP A 44 -13.69 -3.61 -8.54
C ASP A 44 -12.71 -4.28 -9.52
N ASP A 45 -12.67 -3.86 -10.78
CA ASP A 45 -11.68 -4.36 -11.75
C ASP A 45 -10.27 -3.83 -11.46
N LEU A 46 -10.17 -2.85 -10.57
CA LEU A 46 -8.92 -2.18 -10.19
C LEU A 46 -8.39 -2.65 -8.83
N ILE A 47 -7.10 -2.91 -8.81
CA ILE A 47 -6.32 -3.24 -7.62
C ILE A 47 -5.46 -2.04 -7.23
N VAL A 48 -5.53 -1.65 -5.96
CA VAL A 48 -4.69 -0.58 -5.41
C VAL A 48 -3.46 -1.17 -4.75
N VAL A 49 -2.28 -0.91 -5.31
CA VAL A 49 -0.99 -1.29 -4.74
C VAL A 49 -0.34 -0.05 -4.15
N ARG A 50 0.06 -0.12 -2.87
CA ARG A 50 0.81 0.94 -2.20
C ARG A 50 2.20 0.44 -1.86
N PHE A 51 3.23 1.18 -2.24
CA PHE A 51 4.62 0.82 -1.97
C PHE A 51 5.43 2.05 -1.60
N MET A 52 6.44 1.84 -0.77
CA MET A 52 7.35 2.89 -0.30
C MET A 52 8.77 2.54 -0.74
N LEU A 53 9.47 3.50 -1.35
CA LEU A 53 10.79 3.30 -1.95
C LEU A 53 11.93 3.96 -1.15
N ALA A 54 11.59 4.78 -0.15
CA ALA A 54 12.52 5.33 0.83
C ALA A 54 11.77 5.66 2.12
N GLU A 55 12.48 5.62 3.25
CA GLU A 55 11.95 6.12 4.52
C GLU A 55 11.88 7.65 4.52
N PRO A 56 10.96 8.27 5.28
CA PRO A 56 10.83 9.73 5.32
C PRO A 56 12.11 10.47 5.73
N ASN A 57 12.96 9.84 6.56
CA ASN A 57 14.23 10.40 7.04
C ASN A 57 15.38 10.28 6.02
N GLU A 58 15.23 9.46 4.98
CA GLU A 58 16.20 9.34 3.89
C GLU A 58 15.88 10.32 2.73
N TYR A 59 14.64 10.79 2.65
CA TYR A 59 14.20 11.66 1.55
C TYR A 59 14.97 13.00 1.54
N GLY A 60 15.41 13.42 0.36
CA GLY A 60 16.23 14.63 0.17
C GLY A 60 17.74 14.44 0.42
N GLY A 61 18.18 13.22 0.75
CA GLY A 61 19.60 12.87 0.80
C GLY A 61 20.27 12.82 -0.58
N PHE A 62 21.60 12.89 -0.60
CA PHE A 62 22.37 12.85 -1.85
C PHE A 62 22.15 11.52 -2.60
N GLY A 63 21.82 11.60 -3.90
CA GLY A 63 21.59 10.42 -4.75
C GLY A 63 20.26 9.68 -4.51
N VAL A 64 19.39 10.21 -3.63
CA VAL A 64 18.11 9.56 -3.30
C VAL A 64 17.12 9.63 -4.46
N GLU A 65 17.07 10.75 -5.18
CA GLU A 65 16.19 10.91 -6.36
C GLU A 65 16.50 9.87 -7.43
N GLU A 66 17.76 9.68 -7.80
CA GLU A 66 18.17 8.68 -8.80
C GLU A 66 17.86 7.24 -8.33
N ARG A 67 18.03 6.96 -7.03
CA ARG A 67 17.65 5.67 -6.45
C ARG A 67 16.14 5.45 -6.49
N LEU A 68 15.34 6.48 -6.19
CA LEU A 68 13.87 6.42 -6.23
C LEU A 68 13.38 6.16 -7.66
N GLU A 69 13.89 6.88 -8.65
CA GLU A 69 13.54 6.70 -10.06
C GLU A 69 13.88 5.28 -10.54
N ARG A 70 15.09 4.79 -10.22
CA ARG A 70 15.50 3.42 -10.58
C ARG A 70 14.60 2.37 -9.92
N ASN A 71 14.32 2.51 -8.64
CA ASN A 71 13.49 1.56 -7.90
C ASN A 71 12.03 1.60 -8.41
N ARG A 72 11.52 2.78 -8.77
CA ARG A 72 10.21 2.93 -9.39
C ARG A 72 10.14 2.20 -10.73
N ALA A 73 11.13 2.41 -11.61
CA ALA A 73 11.21 1.73 -12.89
C ALA A 73 11.28 0.20 -12.72
N GLU A 74 11.93 -0.29 -11.66
CA GLU A 74 11.96 -1.71 -11.33
C GLU A 74 10.58 -2.25 -10.94
N VAL A 75 9.83 -1.52 -10.10
CA VAL A 75 8.45 -1.89 -9.74
C VAL A 75 7.57 -1.93 -10.99
N GLU A 76 7.62 -0.91 -11.83
CA GLU A 76 6.86 -0.85 -13.09
C GLU A 76 7.23 -2.01 -14.03
N SER A 77 8.51 -2.32 -14.15
CA SER A 77 8.98 -3.47 -14.93
C SER A 77 8.44 -4.80 -14.41
N ARG A 78 8.38 -4.98 -13.08
CA ARG A 78 7.83 -6.20 -12.46
C ARG A 78 6.32 -6.31 -12.69
N LEU A 79 5.58 -5.21 -12.56
CA LEU A 79 4.14 -5.17 -12.88
C LEU A 79 3.88 -5.51 -14.36
N ALA A 80 4.68 -4.96 -15.28
CA ALA A 80 4.56 -5.28 -16.69
C ALA A 80 4.87 -6.77 -16.98
N LYS A 81 5.90 -7.34 -16.34
CA LYS A 81 6.30 -8.75 -16.54
C LYS A 81 5.23 -9.75 -16.13
N ILE A 82 4.44 -9.45 -15.11
CA ILE A 82 3.33 -10.30 -14.71
C ILE A 82 2.06 -10.05 -15.54
N GLY A 83 2.07 -9.08 -16.45
CA GLY A 83 0.91 -8.73 -17.28
C GLY A 83 -0.11 -7.84 -16.58
N ALA A 84 0.28 -7.07 -15.56
CA ALA A 84 -0.59 -6.06 -14.98
C ALA A 84 -0.67 -4.83 -15.89
N ASP A 85 -1.89 -4.37 -16.17
CA ASP A 85 -2.16 -3.11 -16.86
C ASP A 85 -2.18 -1.97 -15.84
N VAL A 86 -1.21 -1.06 -15.92
CA VAL A 86 -1.06 0.04 -14.97
C VAL A 86 -1.93 1.21 -15.42
N ALA A 87 -3.00 1.49 -14.68
CA ALA A 87 -3.90 2.60 -14.95
C ALA A 87 -3.32 3.93 -14.46
N THR A 88 -2.83 3.98 -13.22
CA THR A 88 -2.18 5.17 -12.65
C THR A 88 -1.05 4.80 -11.70
N ILE A 89 -0.03 5.66 -11.60
CA ILE A 89 0.98 5.65 -10.53
C ILE A 89 1.19 7.08 -10.07
N ASP A 90 0.80 7.36 -8.83
CA ASP A 90 0.86 8.69 -8.23
C ASP A 90 1.65 8.67 -6.93
N SER A 91 2.29 9.79 -6.60
CA SER A 91 2.96 9.98 -5.32
C SER A 91 2.65 11.35 -4.74
N ALA A 92 2.24 11.40 -3.47
CA ALA A 92 2.04 12.64 -2.74
C ALA A 92 3.31 13.10 -2.00
N THR A 93 4.25 12.18 -1.72
CA THR A 93 5.43 12.43 -0.88
C THR A 93 6.75 12.34 -1.64
N GLY A 94 6.74 11.87 -2.90
CA GLY A 94 7.93 11.60 -3.72
C GLY A 94 8.60 10.25 -3.43
N TYR A 95 8.33 9.63 -2.27
CA TYR A 95 8.92 8.34 -1.87
C TYR A 95 7.90 7.24 -1.59
N ALA A 96 6.62 7.59 -1.40
CA ALA A 96 5.52 6.64 -1.25
C ALA A 96 4.57 6.77 -2.44
N PHE A 97 4.23 5.64 -3.04
CA PHE A 97 3.51 5.56 -4.31
C PHE A 97 2.21 4.77 -4.15
N ARG A 98 1.20 5.19 -4.91
CA ARG A 98 -0.05 4.48 -5.10
C ARG A 98 -0.17 4.15 -6.58
N ALA A 99 -0.14 2.85 -6.89
CA ALA A 99 -0.48 2.34 -8.20
C ALA A 99 -1.92 1.81 -8.22
N THR A 100 -2.60 2.04 -9.32
CA THR A 100 -3.88 1.41 -9.64
C THR A 100 -3.66 0.53 -10.87
N ILE A 101 -3.94 -0.77 -10.75
CA ILE A 101 -3.65 -1.75 -11.80
C ILE A 101 -4.88 -2.62 -12.10
N ARG A 102 -5.01 -3.09 -13.34
CA ARG A 102 -5.85 -4.25 -13.67
C ARG A 102 -4.98 -5.48 -13.78
N TYR A 103 -5.37 -6.54 -13.11
CA TYR A 103 -4.62 -7.79 -13.14
C TYR A 103 -5.53 -8.96 -12.78
N GLU A 104 -5.65 -9.93 -13.69
CA GLU A 104 -6.53 -11.10 -13.55
C GLU A 104 -5.79 -12.35 -13.03
N GLY A 105 -4.47 -12.26 -12.83
CA GLY A 105 -3.66 -13.36 -12.33
C GLY A 105 -3.75 -13.55 -10.82
N GLU A 106 -3.01 -14.54 -10.30
CA GLU A 106 -2.93 -14.75 -8.85
C GLU A 106 -2.24 -13.56 -8.17
N LEU A 107 -2.85 -13.04 -7.10
CA LEU A 107 -2.30 -11.94 -6.30
C LEU A 107 -1.28 -12.39 -5.26
N LYS A 108 -1.26 -13.68 -4.91
CA LYS A 108 -0.35 -14.20 -3.89
C LYS A 108 1.14 -13.99 -4.23
N PRO A 109 1.59 -14.11 -5.49
CA PRO A 109 2.96 -13.76 -5.90
C PRO A 109 3.29 -12.25 -5.84
N LEU A 110 2.29 -11.37 -5.71
CA LEU A 110 2.47 -9.92 -5.56
C LEU A 110 2.63 -9.47 -4.10
N ALA A 111 2.33 -10.35 -3.13
CA ALA A 111 2.26 -10.04 -1.71
C ALA A 111 3.54 -10.44 -0.94
#